data_AF-A0A094FCL7-F1
#
_entry.id   AF-A0A094FCL7-F1
#
_cell.length_a   1.000
_cell.length_b   1.000
_cell.length_c   1.000
_cell.angle_alpha   90.00
_cell.angle_beta   90.00
_cell.angle_gamma   90.00
#
_symmetry.space_group_name_H-M   'P 1'
#
loop_
_entity.id
_entity.type
_entity.pdbx_description
1 polymer ?
#
loop_
_entity_poly.entity_id
_entity_poly.type
_entity_poly.pdbx_seq_one_letter_code
_entity_poly.pdbx_strand_id
1 'polypeptide(L)'
;MAPAPFLQLFPRREFDTSAPTESFASEWANPSNYAFTILLLLGGDVIARALAQLAGGPVTPVAFSFGWVSYATTAICSAVGENKLMPGADCPCEVINGKNGYVRGNNSFVIGRIVRDYEAWMGSAVHNVTQSLIEARWKFDRELAEKDSAGSGAEVPRPRQAGLVVSFWEPSKTIEAGKPGHDILHWSGLITTVVQLGIAAIPCGMWGDWMGR
;
A
#
# COMPACT_ATOMS: atom_id res chain seq x y z
N MET A 1 30.67 52.72 -29.46
CA MET A 1 29.86 52.29 -28.29
C MET A 1 29.60 50.80 -28.46
N ALA A 2 30.34 49.95 -27.74
CA ALA A 2 30.27 48.50 -27.89
C ALA A 2 29.05 47.94 -27.11
N PRO A 3 28.31 46.94 -27.63
CA PRO A 3 27.23 46.32 -26.88
C PRO A 3 27.80 45.35 -25.82
N ALA A 4 27.28 45.43 -24.60
CA ALA A 4 27.62 44.52 -23.50
C ALA A 4 26.98 43.13 -23.71
N PRO A 5 27.66 42.02 -23.37
CA PRO A 5 27.11 40.68 -23.50
C PRO A 5 26.28 40.33 -22.25
N PHE A 6 24.95 40.39 -22.36
CA PHE A 6 24.00 40.03 -21.29
C PHE A 6 23.47 38.61 -21.46
N LEU A 7 24.33 37.59 -21.56
CA LEU A 7 23.86 36.24 -21.87
C LEU A 7 24.56 35.08 -21.15
N GLN A 8 24.98 35.20 -19.88
CA GLN A 8 25.45 34.03 -19.10
C GLN A 8 25.20 34.15 -17.58
N LEU A 9 23.94 34.20 -17.12
CA LEU A 9 23.63 34.24 -15.67
C LEU A 9 22.61 33.22 -15.17
N PHE A 10 22.29 32.19 -15.96
CA PHE A 10 21.58 31.02 -15.46
C PHE A 10 22.50 29.81 -15.52
N PRO A 11 23.09 29.35 -14.39
CA PRO A 11 23.77 28.07 -14.37
C PRO A 11 22.74 27.01 -14.76
N ARG A 12 22.96 26.35 -15.91
CA ARG A 12 22.26 25.10 -16.22
C ARG A 12 22.63 24.13 -15.11
N ARG A 13 21.72 23.88 -14.18
CA ARG A 13 21.80 22.69 -13.33
C ARG A 13 21.71 21.50 -14.27
N GLU A 14 22.84 20.84 -14.48
CA GLU A 14 22.89 19.54 -15.13
C GLU A 14 22.09 18.60 -14.23
N PHE A 15 20.91 18.20 -14.69
CA PHE A 15 20.03 17.31 -13.95
C PHE A 15 20.58 15.91 -14.07
N ASP A 16 21.48 15.57 -13.15
CA ASP A 16 22.03 14.23 -13.06
C ASP A 16 21.00 13.29 -12.42
N THR A 17 20.52 12.34 -13.22
CA THR A 17 19.56 11.32 -12.79
C THR A 17 20.19 10.27 -11.89
N SER A 18 21.52 10.16 -11.87
CA SER A 18 22.27 9.16 -11.10
C SER A 18 22.68 9.64 -9.70
N ALA A 19 22.88 10.96 -9.52
CA ALA A 19 23.28 11.56 -8.26
C ALA A 19 22.39 11.22 -7.03
N PRO A 20 21.04 11.14 -7.15
CA PRO A 20 20.19 10.73 -6.03
C PRO A 20 20.42 9.28 -5.60
N THR A 21 20.67 8.39 -6.57
CA THR A 21 20.85 6.95 -6.33
C THR A 21 22.17 6.68 -5.61
N GLU A 22 23.25 7.34 -6.04
CA GLU A 22 24.56 7.22 -5.39
C GLU A 22 24.56 7.81 -3.97
N SER A 23 23.92 8.96 -3.79
CA SER A 23 23.76 9.59 -2.47
C SER A 23 22.91 8.74 -1.52
N PHE A 24 21.89 8.07 -2.03
CA PHE A 24 21.08 7.15 -1.24
C PHE A 24 21.85 5.88 -0.86
N ALA A 25 22.64 5.33 -1.79
CA ALA A 25 23.46 4.15 -1.52
C ALA A 25 24.55 4.43 -0.48
N SER A 26 25.17 5.62 -0.51
CA SER A 26 26.17 6.01 0.49
C SER A 26 25.57 6.24 1.87
N GLU A 27 24.40 6.88 1.96
CA GLU A 27 23.64 7.03 3.21
C GLU A 27 23.13 5.68 3.77
N TRP A 28 22.84 4.70 2.91
CA TRP A 28 22.44 3.37 3.35
C TRP A 28 23.61 2.53 3.87
N ALA A 29 24.82 2.74 3.33
CA ALA A 29 26.04 2.07 3.75
C ALA A 29 26.56 2.58 5.10
N ASN A 30 26.41 3.88 5.37
CA ASN A 30 26.72 4.50 6.66
C ASN A 30 25.50 5.31 7.10
N PRO A 31 24.51 4.68 7.76
CA PRO A 31 23.27 5.35 8.16
C PRO A 31 23.59 6.50 9.10
N SER A 32 23.64 7.71 8.55
CA SER A 32 23.71 8.94 9.31
C SER A 32 22.35 9.19 10.00
N ASN A 33 22.29 10.18 10.90
CA ASN A 33 21.08 10.51 11.66
C ASN A 33 19.83 10.78 10.78
N TYR A 34 20.01 11.12 9.49
CA TYR A 34 18.90 11.45 8.59
C TYR A 34 18.09 10.22 8.15
N ALA A 35 18.75 9.11 7.75
CA ALA A 35 18.05 7.89 7.37
C ALA A 35 17.23 7.33 8.55
N PHE A 36 17.83 7.32 9.74
CA PHE A 36 17.16 6.92 10.98
C PHE A 36 15.95 7.81 11.32
N THR A 37 16.09 9.14 11.18
CA THR A 37 14.98 10.09 11.42
C THR A 37 13.84 9.91 10.43
N ILE A 38 14.14 9.68 9.14
CA ILE A 38 13.13 9.44 8.10
C ILE A 38 12.37 8.13 8.39
N LEU A 39 13.09 7.06 8.76
CA LEU A 39 12.49 5.77 9.11
C LEU A 39 11.59 5.87 10.36
N LEU A 40 11.96 6.70 11.33
CA LEU A 40 11.12 7.00 12.49
C LEU A 40 9.87 7.80 12.11
N LEU A 41 10.03 8.85 11.28
CA LEU A 41 8.95 9.74 10.87
C LEU A 41 7.88 8.98 10.07
N LEU A 42 8.31 8.21 9.05
CA LEU A 42 7.40 7.47 8.17
C LEU A 42 6.95 6.12 8.75
N GLY A 43 7.74 5.54 9.65
CA GLY A 43 7.53 4.18 10.11
C GLY A 43 6.27 4.00 10.95
N GLY A 44 5.84 5.02 11.70
CA GLY A 44 4.66 4.93 12.57
C GLY A 44 3.38 4.58 11.80
N ASP A 45 3.10 5.29 10.72
CA ASP A 45 1.91 5.08 9.87
C ASP A 45 1.93 3.72 9.16
N VAL A 46 3.13 3.30 8.73
CA VAL A 46 3.34 1.99 8.09
C VAL A 46 3.03 0.87 9.07
N ILE A 47 3.55 0.95 10.30
CA ILE A 47 3.29 -0.03 11.35
C ILE A 47 1.81 -0.04 11.75
N ALA A 48 1.17 1.13 11.89
CA ALA A 48 -0.26 1.21 12.21
C ALA A 48 -1.12 0.47 11.19
N ARG A 49 -0.85 0.67 9.88
CA ARG A 49 -1.57 -0.02 8.80
C ARG A 49 -1.27 -1.52 8.77
N ALA A 50 -0.01 -1.91 8.95
CA ALA A 50 0.38 -3.33 9.00
C ALA A 50 -0.30 -4.05 10.17
N LEU A 51 -0.32 -3.45 11.36
CA LEU A 51 -1.03 -4.00 12.52
C LEU A 51 -2.53 -4.10 12.25
N ALA A 52 -3.14 -3.07 11.65
CA ALA A 52 -4.55 -3.10 11.30
C ALA A 52 -4.90 -4.19 10.28
N GLN A 53 -3.97 -4.55 9.38
CA GLN A 53 -4.17 -5.66 8.43
C GLN A 53 -4.04 -7.04 9.07
N LEU A 54 -3.14 -7.21 10.04
CA LEU A 54 -2.89 -8.50 10.70
C LEU A 54 -3.66 -8.68 12.01
N ALA A 55 -4.42 -7.68 12.45
CA ALA A 55 -5.19 -7.70 13.69
C ALA A 55 -6.30 -8.77 13.71
N GLY A 56 -6.59 -9.30 14.90
CA GLY A 56 -7.68 -10.24 15.17
C GLY A 56 -7.24 -11.59 15.76
N GLY A 57 -5.93 -11.83 15.87
CA GLY A 57 -5.36 -12.95 16.63
C GLY A 57 -4.72 -12.49 17.96
N PRO A 58 -4.30 -13.43 18.82
CA PRO A 58 -3.59 -13.11 20.07
C PRO A 58 -2.22 -12.47 19.81
N VAL A 59 -1.63 -12.72 18.64
CA VAL A 59 -0.34 -12.17 18.21
C VAL A 59 -0.48 -11.63 16.79
N THR A 60 -0.03 -10.40 16.58
CA THR A 60 0.02 -9.74 15.26
C THR A 60 1.48 -9.62 14.80
N PRO A 61 1.97 -10.55 13.96
CA PRO A 61 3.39 -10.61 13.61
C PRO A 61 3.73 -9.55 12.56
N VAL A 62 4.04 -8.34 13.03
CA VAL A 62 4.62 -7.27 12.20
C VAL A 62 6.12 -7.22 12.49
N ALA A 63 6.94 -7.20 11.44
CA ALA A 63 8.39 -7.18 11.57
C ALA A 63 8.87 -6.02 12.46
N PHE A 64 9.93 -6.26 13.22
CA PHE A 64 10.51 -5.24 14.07
C PHE A 64 11.20 -4.17 13.19
N SER A 65 10.98 -2.90 13.50
CA SER A 65 11.56 -1.76 12.79
C SER A 65 11.55 -0.52 13.67
N PHE A 66 12.28 0.53 13.26
CA PHE A 66 12.31 1.81 13.97
C PHE A 66 10.94 2.50 14.08
N GLY A 67 10.00 2.17 13.19
CA GLY A 67 8.66 2.75 13.17
C GLY A 67 7.81 2.45 14.41
N TRP A 68 8.13 1.41 15.18
CA TRP A 68 7.38 1.03 16.38
C TRP A 68 7.38 2.11 17.47
N VAL A 69 8.47 2.88 17.60
CA VAL A 69 8.57 3.96 18.60
C VAL A 69 7.61 5.10 18.26
N SER A 70 7.60 5.50 16.98
CA SER A 70 6.69 6.51 16.44
C SER A 70 5.23 6.04 16.54
N TYR A 71 4.97 4.79 16.15
CA TYR A 71 3.66 4.16 16.31
C TYR A 71 3.17 4.19 17.76
N ALA A 72 3.99 3.78 18.74
CA ALA A 72 3.59 3.73 20.13
C ALA A 72 3.16 5.10 20.68
N THR A 73 3.93 6.14 20.33
CA THR A 73 3.61 7.53 20.73
C THR A 73 2.29 7.97 20.11
N THR A 74 2.11 7.77 18.81
CA THR A 74 0.87 8.11 18.09
C THR A 74 -0.32 7.31 18.60
N ALA A 75 -0.16 6.01 18.83
CA ALA A 75 -1.21 5.12 19.31
C ALA A 75 -1.71 5.52 20.70
N ILE A 76 -0.82 5.94 21.61
CA ILE A 76 -1.20 6.47 22.93
C ILE A 76 -2.03 7.75 22.74
N CYS A 77 -1.56 8.68 21.92
CA CYS A 77 -2.28 9.93 21.64
C CYS A 77 -3.67 9.67 21.02
N SER A 78 -3.77 8.78 20.03
CA SER A 78 -5.04 8.43 19.38
C SER A 78 -5.98 7.65 20.30
N ALA A 79 -5.45 6.78 21.16
CA ALA A 79 -6.24 6.04 22.14
C ALA A 79 -6.85 6.97 23.20
N VAL A 80 -6.04 7.90 23.72
CA VAL A 80 -6.46 8.82 24.79
C VAL A 80 -7.30 9.97 24.24
N GLY A 81 -6.97 10.50 23.05
CA GLY A 81 -7.65 11.65 22.47
C GLY A 81 -8.90 11.32 21.66
N GLU A 82 -8.84 10.28 20.82
CA GLU A 82 -9.86 10.01 19.80
C GLU A 82 -10.58 8.66 19.98
N ASN A 83 -10.12 7.83 20.94
CA ASN A 83 -10.58 6.45 21.16
C ASN A 83 -10.60 5.62 19.85
N LYS A 84 -9.63 5.88 18.96
CA LYS A 84 -9.54 5.26 17.64
C LYS A 84 -8.15 4.70 17.42
N LEU A 85 -8.05 3.38 17.43
CA LEU A 85 -6.80 2.65 17.16
C LEU A 85 -6.68 2.18 15.71
N MET A 86 -7.80 2.11 14.99
CA MET A 86 -7.80 1.72 13.58
C MET A 86 -7.45 2.92 12.69
N PRO A 87 -6.61 2.72 11.65
CA PRO A 87 -6.34 3.75 10.66
C PRO A 87 -7.60 4.25 9.95
N GLY A 88 -7.47 5.35 9.22
CA GLY A 88 -8.52 5.87 8.34
C GLY A 88 -8.88 4.91 7.20
N ALA A 89 -9.97 5.18 6.49
CA ALA A 89 -10.30 4.46 5.28
C ALA A 89 -9.24 4.72 4.19
N ASP A 90 -8.64 3.66 3.68
CA ASP A 90 -7.59 3.77 2.68
C ASP A 90 -8.16 3.80 1.23
N CYS A 91 -9.43 3.42 1.01
CA CYS A 91 -10.07 3.38 -0.32
C CYS A 91 -11.44 4.08 -0.26
N PRO A 92 -11.69 5.09 -1.11
CA PRO A 92 -12.99 5.74 -1.17
C PRO A 92 -14.02 4.77 -1.76
N CYS A 93 -15.09 4.51 -1.02
CA CYS A 93 -16.24 3.75 -1.48
C CYS A 93 -17.49 4.22 -0.74
N GLU A 94 -18.65 3.92 -1.31
CA GLU A 94 -19.94 4.20 -0.71
C GLU A 94 -20.54 2.94 -0.11
N VAL A 95 -21.05 3.06 1.11
CA VAL A 95 -21.78 2.01 1.80
C VAL A 95 -23.26 2.34 1.72
N ILE A 96 -24.01 1.51 1.01
CA ILE A 96 -25.45 1.67 0.80
C ILE A 96 -26.16 0.63 1.65
N ASN A 97 -27.05 1.08 2.53
CA ASN A 97 -27.88 0.17 3.31
C ASN A 97 -29.03 -0.36 2.42
N GLY A 98 -29.02 -1.67 2.15
CA GLY A 98 -30.00 -2.31 1.27
C GLY A 98 -31.45 -2.28 1.76
N LYS A 99 -31.73 -1.98 3.05
CA LYS A 99 -33.11 -1.89 3.57
C LYS A 99 -33.75 -0.52 3.38
N ASN A 100 -32.99 0.56 3.54
CA ASN A 100 -33.52 1.92 3.56
C ASN A 100 -32.90 2.83 2.49
N GLY A 101 -31.94 2.34 1.70
CA GLY A 101 -31.26 3.10 0.66
C GLY A 101 -30.31 4.19 1.19
N TYR A 102 -30.04 4.24 2.49
CA TYR A 102 -29.18 5.27 3.07
C TYR A 102 -27.72 5.06 2.63
N VAL A 103 -27.11 6.10 2.07
CA VAL A 103 -25.75 6.10 1.53
C VAL A 103 -24.79 6.82 2.48
N ARG A 104 -23.61 6.22 2.75
CA ARG A 104 -22.51 6.83 3.51
C ARG A 104 -21.21 6.67 2.77
N GLY A 105 -20.34 7.68 2.88
CA GLY A 105 -18.92 7.50 2.56
C GLY A 105 -18.27 6.53 3.54
N ASN A 106 -17.36 5.69 3.03
CA ASN A 106 -16.61 4.76 3.86
C ASN A 106 -15.57 5.49 4.72
N ASN A 107 -15.69 5.31 6.04
CA ASN A 107 -14.70 5.75 7.03
C ASN A 107 -14.01 4.56 7.74
N SER A 108 -14.29 3.33 7.30
CA SER A 108 -13.73 2.10 7.85
C SER A 108 -12.52 1.62 7.03
N PHE A 109 -11.40 1.40 7.73
CA PHE A 109 -10.21 0.77 7.16
C PHE A 109 -10.51 -0.61 6.57
N VAL A 110 -11.30 -1.44 7.27
CA VAL A 110 -11.60 -2.82 6.88
C VAL A 110 -12.37 -2.86 5.57
N ILE A 111 -13.43 -2.04 5.43
CA ILE A 111 -14.20 -1.96 4.19
C ILE A 111 -13.30 -1.47 3.05
N GLY A 112 -12.44 -0.49 3.32
CA GLY A 112 -11.50 0.02 2.33
C GLY A 112 -10.52 -1.05 1.84
N ARG A 113 -10.09 -1.98 2.70
CA ARG A 113 -9.24 -3.12 2.33
C ARG A 113 -9.99 -4.12 1.46
N ILE A 114 -11.20 -4.49 1.86
CA ILE A 114 -12.06 -5.42 1.09
C ILE A 114 -12.26 -4.90 -0.34
N VAL A 115 -12.57 -3.60 -0.49
CA VAL A 115 -12.80 -3.00 -1.81
C VAL A 115 -11.51 -2.85 -2.61
N ARG A 116 -10.40 -2.42 -1.99
CA ARG A 116 -9.10 -2.30 -2.69
C ARG A 116 -8.65 -3.63 -3.27
N ASP A 117 -8.68 -4.67 -2.45
CA ASP A 117 -8.11 -5.97 -2.80
C ASP A 117 -9.11 -6.83 -3.59
N TYR A 118 -10.28 -6.28 -3.94
CA TYR A 118 -11.36 -6.99 -4.63
C TYR A 118 -10.90 -7.69 -5.89
N GLU A 119 -10.05 -7.06 -6.69
CA GLU A 119 -9.52 -7.69 -7.91
C GLU A 119 -8.75 -8.99 -7.64
N ALA A 120 -8.06 -9.08 -6.49
CA ALA A 120 -7.27 -10.25 -6.12
C ALA A 120 -8.10 -11.40 -5.56
N TRP A 121 -9.16 -11.11 -4.81
CA TRP A 121 -10.04 -12.14 -4.22
C TRP A 121 -11.35 -12.36 -4.99
N MET A 122 -11.58 -11.63 -6.08
CA MET A 122 -12.77 -11.76 -6.92
C MET A 122 -12.99 -13.21 -7.36
N GLY A 123 -14.23 -13.68 -7.24
CA GLY A 123 -14.60 -15.02 -7.71
C GLY A 123 -14.42 -15.14 -9.23
N SER A 124 -13.96 -16.30 -9.69
CA SER A 124 -13.67 -16.56 -11.12
C SER A 124 -14.87 -16.31 -12.03
N ALA A 125 -16.09 -16.60 -11.56
CA ALA A 125 -17.32 -16.31 -12.29
C ALA A 125 -17.49 -14.79 -12.56
N VAL A 126 -17.28 -13.96 -11.54
CA VAL A 126 -17.39 -12.51 -11.65
C VAL A 126 -16.25 -11.94 -12.49
N HIS A 127 -15.04 -12.48 -12.32
CA HIS A 127 -13.88 -12.11 -13.13
C HIS A 127 -14.16 -12.38 -14.62
N ASN A 128 -14.65 -13.58 -14.96
CA ASN A 128 -14.94 -13.95 -16.36
C ASN A 128 -16.01 -13.06 -16.98
N VAL A 129 -17.08 -12.75 -16.24
CA VAL A 129 -18.12 -11.81 -16.71
C VAL A 129 -17.52 -10.41 -16.92
N THR A 130 -16.74 -9.91 -15.96
CA THR A 130 -16.09 -8.60 -16.05
C THR A 130 -15.14 -8.50 -17.24
N GLN A 131 -14.30 -9.53 -17.45
CA GLN A 131 -13.40 -9.60 -18.61
C GLN A 131 -14.18 -9.66 -19.93
N SER A 132 -15.27 -10.43 -19.99
CA SER A 132 -16.10 -10.53 -21.20
C SER A 132 -16.73 -9.18 -21.60
N LEU A 133 -17.16 -8.38 -20.62
CA LEU A 133 -17.69 -7.03 -20.86
C LEU A 133 -16.60 -6.07 -21.32
N ILE A 134 -15.42 -6.12 -20.69
CA ILE A 134 -14.25 -5.32 -21.09
C ILE A 134 -13.84 -5.66 -22.53
N GLU A 135 -13.80 -6.94 -22.89
CA GLU A 135 -13.47 -7.38 -24.24
C GLU A 135 -14.54 -6.99 -25.26
N ALA A 136 -15.82 -7.13 -24.92
CA ALA A 136 -16.91 -6.72 -25.80
C ALA A 136 -16.87 -5.21 -26.07
N ARG A 137 -16.65 -4.40 -25.03
CA ARG A 137 -16.48 -2.95 -25.17
C ARG A 137 -15.27 -2.61 -26.02
N TRP A 138 -14.13 -3.26 -25.76
CA TRP A 138 -12.91 -3.01 -26.50
C TRP A 138 -13.07 -3.35 -27.99
N LYS A 139 -13.71 -4.48 -28.32
CA LYS A 139 -14.01 -4.85 -29.72
C LYS A 139 -14.90 -3.81 -30.39
N PHE A 140 -15.96 -3.36 -29.71
CA PHE A 140 -16.84 -2.32 -30.22
C PHE A 140 -16.09 -1.00 -30.51
N ASP A 141 -15.24 -0.56 -29.57
CA ASP A 141 -14.45 0.66 -29.73
C ASP A 141 -13.44 0.55 -30.89
N ARG A 142 -12.84 -0.65 -31.09
CA ARG A 142 -11.94 -0.93 -32.22
C ARG A 142 -12.65 -0.90 -33.56
N GLU A 143 -13.83 -1.51 -33.65
CA GLU A 143 -14.65 -1.51 -34.88
C GLU A 143 -15.16 -0.10 -35.23
N LEU A 144 -15.44 0.72 -34.22
CA LEU A 144 -15.84 2.10 -34.42
C LEU A 144 -14.67 2.94 -34.97
N ALA A 145 -13.49 2.82 -34.37
CA ALA A 145 -12.29 3.51 -34.84
C ALA A 145 -11.93 3.12 -36.29
N GLU A 146 -11.99 1.81 -36.61
CA GLU A 146 -11.68 1.33 -37.95
C GLU A 146 -12.62 1.90 -39.04
N LYS A 147 -13.87 2.22 -38.68
CA LYS A 147 -14.82 2.90 -39.59
C LYS A 147 -14.46 4.37 -39.84
N ASP A 148 -13.90 5.04 -38.83
CA ASP A 148 -13.48 6.43 -38.94
C ASP A 148 -12.19 6.56 -39.78
N SER A 149 -11.24 5.65 -39.57
CA SER A 149 -9.98 5.62 -40.32
C SER A 149 -9.39 4.22 -40.33
N ALA A 150 -9.09 3.70 -41.53
CA ALA A 150 -8.50 2.38 -41.71
C ALA A 150 -7.15 2.27 -40.96
N GLY A 151 -7.01 1.24 -40.13
CA GLY A 151 -5.84 0.97 -39.29
C GLY A 151 -5.89 1.61 -37.88
N SER A 152 -6.79 2.56 -37.62
CA SER A 152 -6.86 3.22 -36.31
C SER A 152 -7.41 2.31 -35.19
N GLY A 153 -8.10 1.21 -35.54
CA GLY A 153 -8.55 0.21 -34.58
C GLY A 153 -7.42 -0.56 -33.88
N ALA A 154 -6.18 -0.47 -34.35
CA ALA A 154 -5.01 -1.04 -33.68
C ALA A 154 -4.48 -0.17 -32.53
N GLU A 155 -4.75 1.14 -32.55
CA GLU A 155 -4.24 2.09 -31.55
C GLU A 155 -5.15 2.21 -30.31
N VAL A 156 -6.37 1.65 -30.37
CA VAL A 156 -7.35 1.75 -29.28
C VAL A 156 -6.86 0.97 -28.04
N PRO A 157 -6.56 1.66 -26.92
CA PRO A 157 -6.11 0.99 -25.71
C PRO A 157 -7.25 0.18 -25.07
N ARG A 158 -6.89 -0.90 -24.37
CA ARG A 158 -7.87 -1.70 -23.64
C ARG A 158 -8.51 -0.88 -22.52
N PRO A 159 -9.84 -0.76 -22.46
CA PRO A 159 -10.51 -0.03 -21.39
C PRO A 159 -10.33 -0.75 -20.05
N ARG A 160 -10.20 0.03 -18.97
CA ARG A 160 -10.16 -0.51 -17.60
C ARG A 160 -11.55 -0.92 -17.09
N GLN A 161 -12.60 -0.32 -17.62
CA GLN A 161 -13.98 -0.51 -17.19
C GLN A 161 -14.91 -0.48 -18.41
N ALA A 162 -15.92 -1.34 -18.41
CA ALA A 162 -16.85 -1.47 -19.55
C ALA A 162 -18.33 -1.57 -19.16
N GLY A 163 -18.64 -1.75 -17.87
CA GLY A 163 -20.00 -1.84 -17.38
C GLY A 163 -20.09 -2.09 -15.89
N LEU A 164 -21.32 -2.10 -15.37
CA LEU A 164 -21.60 -2.44 -13.97
C LEU A 164 -21.78 -3.95 -13.85
N VAL A 165 -20.93 -4.59 -13.03
CA VAL A 165 -21.09 -5.99 -12.62
C VAL A 165 -21.43 -6.00 -11.14
N VAL A 166 -22.58 -6.57 -10.81
CA VAL A 166 -23.03 -6.72 -9.41
C VAL A 166 -22.79 -8.15 -8.99
N SER A 167 -22.00 -8.34 -7.94
CA SER A 167 -21.76 -9.65 -7.32
C SER A 167 -22.49 -9.75 -5.98
N PHE A 168 -23.11 -10.90 -5.74
CA PHE A 168 -23.77 -11.22 -4.48
C PHE A 168 -22.92 -12.21 -3.71
N TRP A 169 -22.64 -11.89 -2.44
CA TRP A 169 -21.83 -12.69 -1.55
C TRP A 169 -22.63 -13.09 -0.32
N GLU A 170 -22.58 -14.36 0.05
CA GLU A 170 -23.12 -14.85 1.32
C GLU A 170 -21.94 -15.11 2.27
N PRO A 171 -22.02 -14.69 3.55
CA PRO A 171 -20.98 -15.00 4.52
C PRO A 171 -20.86 -16.52 4.70
N SER A 172 -19.63 -16.99 4.88
CA SER A 172 -19.38 -18.40 5.14
C SER A 172 -20.05 -18.84 6.44
N LYS A 173 -20.71 -20.01 6.40
CA LYS A 173 -21.35 -20.64 7.58
C LYS A 173 -20.37 -21.53 8.36
N THR A 174 -19.20 -21.82 7.80
CA THR A 174 -18.21 -22.72 8.39
C THR A 174 -17.12 -21.98 9.17
N ILE A 175 -16.88 -20.70 8.85
CA ILE A 175 -15.88 -19.87 9.50
C ILE A 175 -16.60 -18.96 10.51
N GLU A 176 -16.17 -19.02 11.77
CA GLU A 176 -16.69 -18.12 12.80
C GLU A 176 -16.36 -16.67 12.48
N ALA A 177 -17.37 -15.81 12.56
CA ALA A 177 -17.19 -14.37 12.36
C ALA A 177 -16.20 -13.80 13.38
N GLY A 178 -15.26 -12.98 12.90
CA GLY A 178 -14.30 -12.27 13.74
C GLY A 178 -12.99 -13.02 14.02
N LYS A 179 -12.81 -14.24 13.50
CA LYS A 179 -11.51 -14.93 13.52
C LYS A 179 -10.77 -14.71 12.21
N PRO A 180 -9.63 -14.00 12.19
CA PRO A 180 -8.84 -13.85 10.97
C PRO A 180 -8.20 -15.19 10.58
N GLY A 181 -8.08 -15.44 9.27
CA GLY A 181 -7.27 -16.54 8.76
C GLY A 181 -5.77 -16.25 8.94
N HIS A 182 -4.98 -17.30 9.16
CA HIS A 182 -3.52 -17.20 9.15
C HIS A 182 -3.00 -17.41 7.74
N ASP A 183 -2.89 -16.31 6.99
CA ASP A 183 -2.37 -16.34 5.62
C ASP A 183 -0.84 -16.38 5.56
N ILE A 184 -0.29 -16.59 4.37
CA ILE A 184 1.17 -16.55 4.10
C ILE A 184 1.81 -15.27 4.66
N LEU A 185 1.10 -14.14 4.58
CA LEU A 185 1.58 -12.86 5.12
C LEU A 185 1.81 -12.93 6.64
N HIS A 186 0.92 -13.58 7.38
CA HIS A 186 1.07 -13.79 8.82
C HIS A 186 2.34 -14.59 9.15
N TRP A 187 2.57 -15.69 8.42
CA TRP A 187 3.76 -16.51 8.60
C TRP A 187 5.04 -15.80 8.19
N SER A 188 5.00 -15.01 7.11
CA SER A 188 6.16 -14.24 6.64
C SER A 188 6.62 -13.22 7.68
N GLY A 189 5.68 -12.57 8.38
CA GLY A 189 5.97 -11.66 9.49
C GLY A 189 6.71 -12.38 10.62
N LEU A 190 6.22 -13.54 11.03
CA LEU A 190 6.83 -14.35 12.09
C LEU A 190 8.26 -14.78 11.72
N ILE A 191 8.45 -15.30 10.50
CA ILE A 191 9.77 -15.71 10.00
C ILE A 191 10.73 -14.52 10.00
N THR A 192 10.27 -13.35 9.53
CA THR A 192 11.09 -12.14 9.46
C THR A 192 11.51 -11.70 10.86
N THR A 193 10.60 -11.72 11.84
CA THR A 193 10.93 -11.40 13.24
C THR A 193 11.96 -12.37 13.83
N VAL A 194 11.83 -13.67 13.57
CA VAL A 194 12.81 -14.67 14.03
C VAL A 194 14.19 -14.42 13.40
N VAL A 195 14.25 -14.13 12.10
CA VAL A 195 15.50 -13.80 11.41
C VAL A 195 16.13 -12.53 11.96
N GLN A 196 15.34 -11.47 12.18
CA GLN A 196 15.82 -10.21 12.78
C GLN A 196 16.41 -10.43 14.17
N LEU A 197 15.72 -11.20 15.03
CA LEU A 197 16.21 -11.54 16.35
C LEU A 197 17.48 -12.41 16.29
N GLY A 198 17.54 -13.35 15.34
CA GLY A 198 18.71 -14.18 15.10
C GLY A 198 19.95 -13.35 14.72
N ILE A 199 19.80 -12.39 13.80
CA ILE A 199 20.89 -11.48 13.41
C ILE A 199 21.30 -10.59 14.58
N ALA A 200 20.33 -10.04 15.31
CA ALA A 200 20.59 -9.16 16.47
C ALA A 200 21.34 -9.88 17.60
N ALA A 201 21.21 -11.21 17.73
CA ALA A 201 21.90 -11.99 18.74
C ALA A 201 23.36 -12.31 18.40
N ILE A 202 23.80 -12.15 17.15
CA ILE A 202 25.18 -12.48 16.71
C ILE A 202 26.23 -11.64 17.46
N PRO A 203 26.13 -10.30 17.54
CA PRO A 203 27.07 -9.49 18.32
C PRO A 203 27.07 -9.86 19.81
N CYS A 204 25.91 -10.25 20.36
CA CYS A 204 25.76 -10.65 21.76
C CYS A 204 26.53 -11.94 22.08
N GLY A 205 26.55 -12.89 21.15
CA GLY A 205 27.30 -14.13 21.28
C GLY A 205 28.81 -13.95 21.11
N MET A 206 29.24 -12.95 20.34
CA MET A 206 30.66 -12.71 20.05
C MET A 206 31.36 -11.81 21.08
N TRP A 207 30.69 -10.76 21.58
CA TRP A 207 31.32 -9.76 22.46
C TRP A 207 30.86 -9.82 23.93
N GLY A 208 29.88 -10.67 24.26
CA GLY A 208 29.47 -10.92 25.65
C GLY A 208 28.82 -9.73 26.38
N ASP A 209 28.66 -8.58 25.71
CA ASP A 209 28.06 -7.37 26.28
C ASP A 209 27.05 -6.76 25.30
N TRP A 210 25.86 -6.40 25.81
CA TRP A 210 24.76 -5.80 25.02
C TRP A 210 24.95 -4.30 24.78
N MET A 211 25.80 -3.64 25.57
CA MET A 211 26.18 -2.25 25.40
C MET A 211 27.68 -2.16 25.23
N GLY A 212 28.13 -1.91 24.00
CA GLY A 212 29.51 -1.51 23.76
C GLY A 212 29.86 -0.32 24.63
N ARG A 213 30.99 -0.41 25.32
CA ARG A 213 31.57 0.69 26.09
C ARG A 213 32.04 1.81 25.15
#